data_AF-A0A2E8KAC4-F1
#
_entry.id   AF-A0A2E8KAC4-F1
#
_cell.length_a   1.000
_cell.length_b   1.000
_cell.length_c   1.000
_cell.angle_alpha   90.00
_cell.angle_beta   90.00
_cell.angle_gamma   90.00
#
_symmetry.space_group_name_H-M   'P 1'
#
loop_
_entity.id
_entity.type
_entity.pdbx_description
1 polymer ?
#
loop_
_entity_poly.entity_id
_entity_poly.type
_entity_poly.pdbx_seq_one_letter_code
_entity_poly.pdbx_strand_id
1 'polypeptide(L)'
;MDFKSSYGEDEPTAEMFKTADNVLLVSYANFVGDKFDRLAYPTEVLKNQARTGYSNLEPTSAIIDNLARLRIHPDITMAKEGWPFAIQALSMYWGAEAKLKDGVLTIGDEVSVELDQFSDIY
;
A
#
# COMPACT_ATOMS: atom_id res chain seq x y z
N MET A 1 10.98 4.72 10.81
CA MET A 1 10.89 5.25 12.18
C MET A 1 10.81 4.03 13.10
N ASP A 2 11.66 3.92 14.11
CA ASP A 2 11.58 2.86 15.13
C ASP A 2 10.95 3.47 16.38
N PHE A 3 9.62 3.66 16.34
CA PHE A 3 8.86 4.05 17.53
C PHE A 3 8.55 2.78 18.30
N LYS A 4 9.37 2.47 19.31
CA LYS A 4 9.01 1.47 20.31
C LYS A 4 7.68 1.89 20.95
N SER A 5 6.78 0.93 21.19
CA SER A 5 5.46 1.19 21.78
C SER A 5 5.59 2.16 22.95
N SER A 6 5.00 3.35 22.83
CA SER A 6 5.18 4.40 23.85
C SER A 6 4.44 4.07 25.14
N TYR A 7 3.44 3.17 25.08
CA TYR A 7 2.56 2.82 26.19
C TYR A 7 2.35 1.30 26.37
N GLY A 8 3.09 0.45 25.64
CA GLY A 8 2.92 -1.01 25.71
C GLY A 8 1.58 -1.50 25.12
N GLU A 9 1.06 -0.79 24.14
CA GLU A 9 -0.23 -1.07 23.50
C GLU A 9 -0.11 -1.94 22.25
N ASP A 10 1.11 -2.21 21.79
CA ASP A 10 1.37 -2.94 20.56
C ASP A 10 0.86 -4.39 20.66
N GLU A 11 1.14 -5.08 21.77
CA GLU A 11 0.70 -6.45 22.00
C GLU A 11 -0.83 -6.60 22.06
N PRO A 12 -1.58 -5.83 22.88
CA PRO A 12 -3.04 -5.94 22.88
C PRO A 12 -3.66 -5.54 21.53
N THR A 13 -3.08 -4.55 20.84
CA THR A 13 -3.54 -4.15 19.51
C THR A 13 -3.28 -5.25 18.46
N ALA A 14 -2.14 -5.93 18.52
CA ALA A 14 -1.81 -7.05 17.64
C ALA A 14 -2.80 -8.22 17.78
N GLU A 15 -3.21 -8.55 19.00
CA GLU A 15 -4.24 -9.58 19.23
C GLU A 15 -5.60 -9.17 18.68
N MET A 16 -5.95 -7.88 18.76
CA MET A 16 -7.17 -7.37 18.12
C MET A 16 -7.10 -7.49 16.59
N PHE A 17 -5.96 -7.18 15.97
CA PHE A 17 -5.78 -7.31 14.51
C PHE A 17 -5.91 -8.74 14.05
N LYS A 18 -5.26 -9.66 14.76
CA LYS A 18 -5.35 -11.09 14.51
C LYS A 18 -6.79 -11.61 14.63
N THR A 19 -7.57 -11.08 15.57
CA THR A 19 -8.98 -11.46 15.76
C THR A 19 -9.87 -10.94 14.63
N ALA A 20 -9.58 -9.74 14.12
CA ALA A 20 -10.36 -9.13 13.04
C ALA A 20 -10.08 -9.77 11.66
N ASP A 21 -8.86 -10.26 11.42
CA ASP A 21 -8.42 -10.97 10.19
C ASP A 21 -8.60 -10.20 8.86
N ASN A 22 -8.96 -8.92 8.94
CA ASN A 22 -9.20 -8.05 7.79
C ASN A 22 -8.59 -6.64 7.98
N VAL A 23 -7.48 -6.56 8.72
CA VAL A 23 -6.81 -5.29 8.99
C VAL A 23 -5.77 -4.96 7.93
N LEU A 24 -5.82 -3.72 7.44
CA LEU A 24 -4.83 -3.11 6.57
C LEU A 24 -4.15 -1.96 7.31
N LEU A 25 -2.83 -2.03 7.45
CA LEU A 25 -2.04 -0.93 7.99
C LEU A 25 -1.40 -0.15 6.84
N VAL A 26 -1.45 1.17 6.96
CA VAL A 26 -0.84 2.06 5.98
C VAL A 26 0.64 2.23 6.31
N SER A 27 1.49 1.86 5.37
CA SER A 27 2.93 2.13 5.39
C SER A 27 3.24 3.38 4.56
N TYR A 28 4.49 3.86 4.61
CA TYR A 28 4.95 4.97 3.78
C TYR A 28 6.04 4.50 2.84
N ALA A 29 5.89 4.76 1.55
CA ALA A 29 6.99 4.62 0.59
C ALA A 29 7.84 5.89 0.62
N ASN A 30 9.12 5.75 0.97
CA ASN A 30 10.06 6.86 1.00
C ASN A 30 10.83 6.90 -0.31
N PHE A 31 10.99 8.11 -0.84
CA PHE A 31 11.73 8.38 -2.06
C PHE A 31 12.80 9.45 -1.81
N VAL A 32 13.94 9.32 -2.48
CA VAL A 32 14.99 10.35 -2.53
C VAL A 32 15.03 10.87 -3.97
N GLY A 33 14.42 12.02 -4.20
CA GLY A 33 14.03 12.43 -5.56
C GLY A 33 12.98 11.44 -6.11
N ASP A 34 13.17 10.97 -7.34
CA ASP A 34 12.27 10.01 -7.98
C ASP A 34 12.62 8.54 -7.70
N LYS A 35 13.66 8.29 -6.88
CA LYS A 35 14.15 6.94 -6.61
C LYS A 35 13.57 6.40 -5.31
N PHE A 36 12.97 5.21 -5.37
CA PHE A 36 12.54 4.49 -4.18
C PHE A 36 13.73 4.22 -3.24
N ASP A 37 13.55 4.55 -1.97
CA ASP A 37 14.51 4.28 -0.89
C ASP A 37 14.07 3.05 -0.08
N ARG A 38 12.91 3.15 0.58
CA ARG A 38 12.38 2.08 1.44
C ARG A 38 10.90 2.27 1.79
N LEU A 39 10.26 1.18 2.17
CA LEU A 39 8.99 1.20 2.89
C LEU A 39 9.24 1.40 4.39
N ALA A 40 8.56 2.36 5.00
CA ALA A 40 8.48 2.55 6.44
C ALA A 40 7.19 1.93 6.96
N TYR A 41 7.34 0.90 7.78
CA TYR A 41 6.24 0.12 8.33
C TYR A 41 5.87 0.59 9.75
N PRO A 42 4.67 0.21 10.23
CA PRO A 42 4.39 0.12 11.66
C PRO A 42 5.40 -0.80 12.38
N THR A 43 5.31 -0.86 13.71
CA THR A 43 6.17 -1.76 14.49
C THR A 43 6.03 -3.22 14.04
N GLU A 44 7.10 -4.00 14.16
CA GLU A 44 7.13 -5.41 13.71
C GLU A 44 6.01 -6.24 14.37
N VAL A 45 5.65 -5.93 15.61
CA VAL A 45 4.56 -6.59 16.34
C VAL A 45 3.23 -6.44 15.60
N LEU A 46 2.91 -5.23 15.15
CA LEU A 46 1.68 -4.94 14.42
C LEU A 46 1.74 -5.39 12.96
N LYS A 47 2.89 -5.17 12.30
CA LYS A 47 3.13 -5.56 10.90
C LYS A 47 2.86 -7.04 10.68
N ASN A 48 3.27 -7.89 11.61
CA ASN A 48 3.13 -9.34 11.47
C ASN A 48 1.70 -9.87 11.62
N GLN A 49 0.75 -9.04 12.10
CA GLN A 49 -0.66 -9.45 12.30
C GLN A 49 -1.62 -8.85 11.27
N ALA A 50 -1.14 -8.04 10.32
CA ALA A 50 -1.99 -7.33 9.37
C ALA A 50 -1.35 -7.28 7.98
N ARG A 51 -2.16 -7.05 6.94
CA ARG A 51 -1.59 -6.67 5.63
C ARG A 51 -1.10 -5.24 5.69
N THR A 52 -0.12 -4.92 4.86
CA THR A 52 0.38 -3.56 4.72
C THR A 52 0.34 -3.11 3.27
N GLY A 53 0.12 -1.82 3.07
CA GLY A 53 0.19 -1.17 1.77
C GLY A 53 0.59 0.28 1.94
N TYR A 54 1.35 0.81 0.99
CA TYR A 54 1.90 2.14 1.15
C TYR A 54 0.92 3.23 0.72
N SER A 55 0.95 4.37 1.39
CA SER A 55 0.32 5.59 0.90
C SER A 55 1.26 6.29 -0.07
N ASN A 56 0.76 6.65 -1.24
CA ASN A 56 1.44 7.51 -2.21
C ASN A 56 0.45 8.42 -2.95
N LEU A 57 -0.61 8.85 -2.27
CA LEU A 57 -1.50 9.87 -2.82
C LEU A 57 -0.73 11.19 -2.90
N GLU A 58 -0.25 11.51 -4.09
CA GLU A 58 0.45 12.76 -4.37
C GLU A 58 -0.57 13.86 -4.71
N PRO A 59 -0.46 15.06 -4.10
CA PRO A 59 -1.22 16.21 -4.54
C PRO A 59 -0.80 16.60 -5.96
N THR A 60 -1.76 16.75 -6.86
CA THR A 60 -1.51 17.02 -8.29
C THR A 60 -1.08 18.46 -8.58
N SER A 61 -1.34 19.41 -7.67
CA SER A 61 -0.87 20.82 -7.69
C SER A 61 -1.50 21.60 -6.54
N ALA A 62 -0.90 22.72 -6.11
CA ALA A 62 -1.50 23.68 -5.17
C ALA A 62 -2.67 24.50 -5.76
N ILE A 63 -2.99 24.33 -7.05
CA ILE A 63 -3.87 25.23 -7.83
C ILE A 63 -5.11 24.53 -8.42
N ILE A 64 -5.18 23.20 -8.44
CA ILE A 64 -6.29 22.47 -9.09
C ILE A 64 -6.95 21.51 -8.11
N ASP A 65 -8.27 21.65 -7.98
CA ASP A 65 -9.12 20.75 -7.21
C ASP A 65 -9.21 19.37 -7.90
N ASN A 66 -8.75 18.35 -7.17
CA ASN A 66 -9.20 16.96 -7.19
C ASN A 66 -9.00 16.14 -8.47
N LEU A 67 -7.83 15.51 -8.57
CA LEU A 67 -7.74 14.07 -8.89
C LEU A 67 -6.51 13.49 -8.18
N ALA A 68 -6.72 12.81 -7.06
CA ALA A 68 -5.63 12.11 -6.38
C ALA A 68 -5.14 10.99 -7.29
N ARG A 69 -3.91 11.10 -7.80
CA ARG A 69 -3.34 10.10 -8.71
C ARG A 69 -2.86 8.91 -7.91
N LEU A 70 -3.24 7.72 -8.35
CA LEU A 70 -2.69 6.49 -7.81
C LEU A 70 -1.56 6.01 -8.72
N ARG A 71 -0.32 6.31 -8.33
CA ARG A 71 0.86 5.81 -9.03
C ARG A 71 1.18 4.38 -8.59
N ILE A 72 1.47 3.49 -9.52
CA ILE A 72 2.06 2.19 -9.22
C ILE A 72 3.55 2.30 -9.51
N HIS A 73 4.38 1.88 -8.56
CA HIS A 73 5.84 1.85 -8.72
C HIS A 73 6.25 0.41 -9.07
N PRO A 74 6.45 0.06 -10.35
CA PRO A 74 6.60 -1.34 -10.78
C PRO A 74 7.81 -2.02 -10.14
N ASP A 75 8.86 -1.25 -9.84
CA ASP A 75 10.09 -1.68 -9.18
C ASP A 75 9.88 -2.23 -7.77
N ILE A 76 8.80 -1.84 -7.09
CA ILE A 76 8.49 -2.32 -5.74
C ILE A 76 7.34 -3.33 -5.68
N THR A 77 6.51 -3.43 -6.72
CA THR A 77 5.38 -4.39 -6.76
C THR A 77 5.78 -5.87 -6.68
N MET A 78 7.07 -6.19 -6.87
CA MET A 78 7.61 -7.53 -6.63
C MET A 78 7.57 -7.92 -5.14
N ALA A 79 7.58 -6.93 -4.23
CA ALA A 79 7.33 -7.17 -2.82
C ALA A 79 5.83 -7.23 -2.59
N LYS A 80 5.36 -8.23 -1.81
CA LYS A 80 3.95 -8.37 -1.44
C LYS A 80 3.35 -7.08 -0.86
N GLU A 81 4.16 -6.30 -0.16
CA GLU A 81 3.81 -5.07 0.55
C GLU A 81 4.06 -3.80 -0.30
N GLY A 82 4.67 -3.98 -1.48
CA GLY A 82 5.02 -2.91 -2.42
C GLY A 82 3.88 -2.52 -3.34
N TRP A 83 2.63 -2.60 -2.84
CA TRP A 83 1.45 -2.10 -3.52
C TRP A 83 0.83 -0.94 -2.75
N PRO A 84 0.22 0.03 -3.44
CA PRO A 84 -0.53 1.07 -2.76
C PRO A 84 -1.64 0.49 -1.88
N PHE A 85 -1.94 1.15 -0.76
CA PHE A 85 -2.94 0.65 0.19
C PHE A 85 -4.32 0.44 -0.45
N ALA A 86 -4.71 1.28 -1.43
CA ALA A 86 -5.96 1.11 -2.16
C ALA A 86 -6.01 -0.22 -2.93
N ILE A 87 -4.90 -0.59 -3.59
CA ILE A 87 -4.79 -1.87 -4.31
C ILE A 87 -4.82 -3.05 -3.33
N GLN A 88 -4.17 -2.91 -2.17
CA GLN A 88 -4.21 -3.92 -1.12
C GLN A 88 -5.63 -4.12 -0.56
N ALA A 89 -6.37 -3.03 -0.34
CA ALA A 89 -7.76 -3.10 0.14
C ALA A 89 -8.65 -3.85 -0.86
N LEU A 90 -8.52 -3.57 -2.15
CA LEU A 90 -9.22 -4.28 -3.22
C LEU A 90 -8.83 -5.76 -3.29
N SER A 91 -7.53 -6.06 -3.19
CA SER A 91 -7.00 -7.42 -3.14
C SER A 91 -7.55 -8.21 -1.95
N MET A 92 -7.70 -7.56 -0.80
CA MET A 92 -8.33 -8.15 0.39
C MET A 92 -9.83 -8.39 0.18
N TYR A 93 -10.54 -7.40 -0.38
CA TYR A 93 -11.97 -7.49 -0.62
C TYR A 93 -12.35 -8.66 -1.54
N TRP A 94 -11.60 -8.85 -2.63
CA TRP A 94 -11.82 -9.96 -3.57
C TRP A 94 -11.07 -11.26 -3.21
N GLY A 95 -10.23 -11.24 -2.17
CA GLY A 95 -9.44 -12.42 -1.80
C GLY A 95 -8.42 -12.84 -2.87
N ALA A 96 -8.02 -11.92 -3.76
CA ALA A 96 -7.13 -12.18 -4.88
C ALA A 96 -5.87 -11.29 -4.81
N GLU A 97 -4.75 -11.77 -5.35
CA GLU A 97 -3.50 -10.99 -5.38
C GLU A 97 -3.47 -10.05 -6.59
N ALA A 98 -3.03 -8.81 -6.35
CA ALA A 98 -2.71 -7.87 -7.40
C ALA A 98 -1.48 -8.34 -8.21
N LYS A 99 -1.55 -8.16 -9.52
CA LYS A 99 -0.46 -8.43 -10.46
C LYS A 99 -0.33 -7.29 -11.44
N LEU A 100 0.90 -6.94 -11.79
CA LEU A 100 1.21 -5.98 -12.84
C LEU A 100 1.96 -6.71 -13.95
N LYS A 101 1.40 -6.70 -15.16
CA LYS A 101 2.03 -7.30 -16.33
C LYS A 101 1.79 -6.42 -17.55
N ASP A 102 2.86 -6.08 -18.26
CA ASP A 102 2.81 -5.32 -19.51
C ASP A 102 1.98 -4.01 -19.39
N GLY A 103 2.09 -3.33 -18.24
CA GLY A 103 1.35 -2.09 -17.96
C GLY A 103 -0.11 -2.30 -17.54
N VAL A 104 -0.56 -3.54 -17.35
CA VAL A 104 -1.93 -3.85 -16.92
C VAL A 104 -1.91 -4.36 -15.48
N LEU A 105 -2.64 -3.65 -14.61
CA LEU A 105 -2.96 -4.11 -13.26
C LEU A 105 -4.16 -5.08 -13.34
N THR A 106 -4.03 -6.24 -12.72
CA THR A 106 -5.13 -7.19 -12.53
C THR A 106 -5.28 -7.58 -11.07
N ILE A 107 -6.52 -7.74 -10.60
CA ILE A 107 -6.84 -8.32 -9.29
C ILE A 107 -7.93 -9.37 -9.52
N GLY A 108 -7.58 -10.65 -9.37
CA GLY A 108 -8.49 -11.76 -9.67
C GLY A 108 -8.98 -11.71 -11.11
N ASP A 109 -10.25 -12.06 -11.29
CA ASP A 109 -10.98 -11.94 -12.57
C ASP A 109 -11.85 -10.67 -12.61
N GLU A 110 -11.91 -9.93 -11.51
CA GLU A 110 -12.84 -8.82 -11.27
C GLU A 110 -12.29 -7.47 -11.72
N VAL A 111 -10.97 -7.29 -11.67
CA VAL A 111 -10.32 -6.02 -12.04
C VAL A 111 -9.26 -6.24 -13.10
N SER A 112 -9.34 -5.43 -14.14
CA SER A 112 -8.29 -5.23 -15.14
C SER A 112 -8.27 -3.76 -15.51
N VAL A 113 -7.14 -3.09 -15.26
CA VAL A 113 -6.96 -1.65 -15.50
C VAL A 113 -5.62 -1.45 -16.19
N GLU A 114 -5.63 -0.77 -17.33
CA GLU A 114 -4.41 -0.33 -18.01
C GLU A 114 -3.86 0.90 -17.30
N LEU A 115 -2.56 0.88 -16.99
CA LEU A 115 -1.85 2.04 -16.47
C LEU A 115 -1.46 2.97 -17.62
N ASP A 116 -1.36 4.26 -17.33
CA ASP A 116 -0.79 5.20 -18.29
C ASP A 116 0.74 5.03 -18.42
N GLN A 117 1.35 5.81 -19.31
CA GLN A 117 2.80 5.81 -19.54
C GLN A 117 3.65 6.18 -18.31
N PHE A 118 3.04 6.75 -17.26
CA PHE A 118 3.67 7.10 -15.99
C PHE A 118 3.36 6.09 -14.88
N SER A 119 2.71 4.97 -15.22
CA SER A 119 2.21 3.98 -14.28
C SER A 119 1.11 4.51 -13.34
N ASP A 120 0.35 5.51 -13.78
CA ASP A 120 -0.74 6.12 -13.02
C ASP A 120 -2.11 5.52 -13.41
N ILE A 121 -3.04 5.49 -12.44
CA ILE A 121 -4.48 5.23 -12.63
C ILE A 121 -5.23 6.56 -12.42
N TYR A 122 -6.16 6.87 -13.33
CA TYR A 122 -7.07 8.04 -13.27
C TYR A 122 -8.48 7.66 -12.84
#